data_AF-A0AAW3MMK8-F1
#
_entry.id   AF-A0AAW3MMK8-F1
#
_cell.length_a   1.000
_cell.length_b   1.000
_cell.length_c   1.000
_cell.angle_alpha   90.00
_cell.angle_beta   90.00
_cell.angle_gamma   90.00
#
_symmetry.space_group_name_H-M   'P 1'
#
loop_
_entity.id
_entity.type
_entity.pdbx_description
1 polymer ?
#
loop_
_entity_poly.entity_id
_entity_poly.type
_entity_poly.pdbx_seq_one_letter_code
_entity_poly.pdbx_strand_id
1 'polypeptide(L)'
;MKIFYMNQGGGGQWGAIPYRDFDLVLLAESAIVKQGFALNWSGGMPVMSVQQNADAGRIITEVTDLDILAQQVRPLATFTTRDNVRVVFVHLKSGNVTYATQALNAAVNAIIDQRQFGYQSMQKTLWIGDFNRADDSELKRRCGAQVLFAGGGYYEWDLDRVYASGDWRGYGCTVETKSFAGADHNHVGIGIAIDRTG
;
A
#
# COMPACT_ATOMS: atom_id res chain seq x y z
N MET A 1 2.93 13.91 -6.29
CA MET A 1 3.69 12.88 -5.57
C MET A 1 3.52 11.54 -6.28
N LYS A 2 4.58 10.74 -6.41
CA LYS A 2 4.57 9.44 -7.07
C LYS A 2 4.99 8.33 -6.10
N ILE A 3 4.17 7.28 -6.00
CA ILE A 3 4.40 6.11 -5.16
C ILE A 3 4.59 4.90 -6.08
N PHE A 4 5.61 4.10 -5.82
CA PHE A 4 5.76 2.77 -6.40
C PHE A 4 5.44 1.72 -5.34
N TYR A 5 4.56 0.78 -5.67
CA TYR A 5 4.32 -0.43 -4.88
C TYR A 5 4.64 -1.68 -5.70
N MET A 6 5.23 -2.68 -5.05
CA MET A 6 5.33 -4.03 -5.59
C MET A 6 5.54 -5.06 -4.48
N ASN A 7 4.94 -6.24 -4.66
CA ASN A 7 5.23 -7.45 -3.89
C ASN A 7 6.19 -8.34 -4.69
N GLN A 8 7.24 -8.85 -4.03
CA GLN A 8 8.22 -9.73 -4.67
C GLN A 8 7.66 -11.14 -4.95
N GLY A 9 6.77 -11.64 -4.09
CA GLY A 9 6.41 -13.06 -4.05
C GLY A 9 7.62 -14.01 -3.91
N GLY A 10 7.37 -15.31 -3.90
CA GLY A 10 8.37 -16.37 -3.70
C GLY A 10 9.39 -16.59 -4.83
N GLY A 11 9.63 -15.60 -5.70
CA GLY A 11 10.54 -15.74 -6.84
C GLY A 11 10.57 -14.59 -7.86
N GLY A 12 9.77 -13.54 -7.68
CA GLY A 12 9.70 -12.43 -8.62
C GLY A 12 11.01 -11.63 -8.66
N GLN A 13 11.50 -11.36 -9.87
CA GLN A 13 12.55 -10.37 -10.06
C GLN A 13 11.89 -8.98 -10.10
N TRP A 14 12.50 -8.02 -9.40
CA TRP A 14 12.04 -6.62 -9.39
C TRP A 14 12.07 -5.96 -10.78
N GLY A 15 12.69 -6.58 -11.79
CA GLY A 15 12.98 -5.93 -13.07
C GLY A 15 13.88 -4.70 -12.90
N ALA A 16 14.22 -4.04 -14.02
CA ALA A 16 14.91 -2.76 -13.99
C ALA A 16 13.89 -1.63 -13.81
N ILE A 17 13.40 -1.43 -12.58
CA ILE A 17 12.51 -0.31 -12.27
C ILE A 17 13.31 1.00 -12.24
N PRO A 18 12.92 2.05 -13.00
CA PRO A 18 13.53 3.38 -12.89
C PRO A 18 13.06 4.06 -11.61
N TYR A 19 13.54 3.61 -10.45
CA TYR A 19 13.08 4.08 -9.12
C TYR A 19 13.20 5.60 -8.93
N ARG A 20 14.12 6.25 -9.65
CA ARG A 20 14.32 7.71 -9.65
C ARG A 20 13.06 8.52 -10.02
N ASP A 21 12.09 7.88 -10.69
CA ASP A 21 10.85 8.55 -11.11
C ASP A 21 9.81 8.63 -9.97
N PHE A 22 10.09 8.05 -8.81
CA PHE A 22 9.18 7.95 -7.68
C PHE A 22 9.68 8.73 -6.46
N ASP A 23 8.73 9.22 -5.66
CA ASP A 23 8.99 9.86 -4.38
C ASP A 23 9.03 8.83 -3.25
N LEU A 24 8.18 7.81 -3.32
CA LEU A 24 8.06 6.73 -2.35
C LEU A 24 8.13 5.36 -3.01
N VAL A 25 8.76 4.41 -2.33
CA VAL A 25 8.86 3.00 -2.72
C VAL A 25 8.39 2.13 -1.56
N LEU A 26 7.33 1.35 -1.82
CA LEU A 26 6.66 0.47 -0.86
C LEU A 26 6.86 -0.96 -1.35
N LEU A 27 7.64 -1.74 -0.62
CA LEU A 27 8.00 -3.10 -1.03
C LEU A 27 7.44 -4.10 -0.03
N ALA A 28 6.70 -5.09 -0.54
CA ALA A 28 6.35 -6.28 0.21
C ALA A 28 7.33 -7.41 -0.12
N GLU A 29 7.69 -8.17 0.91
CA GLU A 29 8.69 -9.24 0.90
C GLU A 29 10.13 -8.77 0.63
N SER A 30 10.44 -7.49 0.87
CA SER A 30 11.81 -6.96 0.80
C SER A 30 12.03 -5.68 1.61
N ALA A 31 13.21 -5.59 2.23
CA ALA A 31 13.75 -4.35 2.81
C ALA A 31 15.03 -3.88 2.11
N ILE A 32 15.33 -4.40 0.91
CA ILE A 32 16.48 -3.95 0.13
C ILE A 32 16.23 -2.51 -0.31
N VAL A 33 17.04 -1.61 0.22
CA VAL A 33 16.97 -0.18 -0.09
C VAL A 33 17.36 0.07 -1.55
N LYS A 34 16.52 0.79 -2.28
CA LYS A 34 16.78 1.12 -3.68
C LYS A 34 17.75 2.30 -3.78
N GLN A 35 18.56 2.31 -4.84
CA GLN A 35 19.52 3.39 -5.06
C GLN A 35 18.81 4.75 -5.10
N GLY A 36 19.31 5.72 -4.34
CA GLY A 36 18.70 7.06 -4.21
C GLY A 36 17.55 7.14 -3.22
N PHE A 37 17.25 6.07 -2.46
CA PHE A 37 16.21 6.05 -1.44
C PHE A 37 16.78 5.88 -0.04
N ALA A 38 16.07 6.40 0.96
CA ALA A 38 16.30 6.17 2.38
C ALA A 38 15.18 5.27 2.94
N LEU A 39 15.55 4.34 3.84
CA LEU A 39 14.59 3.49 4.54
C LEU A 39 13.92 4.30 5.67
N ASN A 40 12.59 4.46 5.61
CA ASN A 40 11.82 5.13 6.65
C ASN A 40 11.25 4.16 7.68
N TRP A 41 10.88 2.97 7.22
CA TRP A 41 10.33 1.92 8.06
C TRP A 41 10.53 0.56 7.41
N SER A 42 10.75 -0.45 8.24
CA SER A 42 10.68 -1.85 7.87
C SER A 42 10.01 -2.65 8.99
N GLY A 43 9.16 -3.60 8.65
CA GLY A 43 8.46 -4.41 9.65
C GLY A 43 8.33 -5.88 9.26
N GLY A 44 8.31 -6.73 10.30
CA GLY A 44 7.70 -8.05 10.32
C GLY A 44 8.28 -9.17 9.43
N MET A 45 7.55 -10.28 9.44
CA MET A 45 7.71 -11.48 8.60
C MET A 45 6.37 -11.71 7.86
N PRO A 46 6.29 -11.49 6.53
CA PRO A 46 7.40 -11.21 5.67
C PRO A 46 7.77 -9.73 5.80
N VAL A 47 8.97 -9.45 5.32
CA VAL A 47 9.55 -8.12 5.43
C VAL A 47 8.76 -7.16 4.54
N MET A 48 8.26 -6.07 5.10
CA MET A 48 7.78 -4.92 4.32
C MET A 48 8.70 -3.74 4.55
N SER A 49 8.82 -2.86 3.55
CA SER A 49 9.55 -1.60 3.70
C SER A 49 8.84 -0.42 3.06
N VAL A 50 8.97 0.73 3.72
CA VAL A 50 8.59 2.04 3.19
C VAL A 50 9.87 2.86 3.07
N GLN A 51 10.14 3.30 1.85
CA GLN A 51 11.34 4.04 1.48
C GLN A 51 10.94 5.35 0.82
N GLN A 52 11.67 6.42 1.06
CA GLN A 52 11.46 7.71 0.39
C GLN A 52 12.70 8.11 -0.40
N ASN A 53 12.50 8.87 -1.47
CA ASN A 53 13.59 9.48 -2.22
C ASN A 53 14.46 10.34 -1.27
N ALA A 54 15.76 10.07 -1.24
CA ALA A 54 16.69 10.68 -0.31
C ALA A 54 16.82 12.21 -0.51
N ASP A 55 16.59 12.70 -1.72
CA ASP A 55 16.77 14.10 -2.09
C ASP A 55 15.48 14.93 -1.94
N ALA A 56 14.32 14.30 -1.74
CA ALA A 56 13.02 14.98 -1.70
C ALA A 56 12.70 15.66 -0.35
N GLY A 57 13.61 15.57 0.63
CA GLY A 57 13.37 15.93 2.02
C GLY A 57 12.35 15.01 2.70
N ARG A 58 11.86 15.37 3.89
CA ARG A 58 10.90 14.51 4.64
C ARG A 58 9.55 14.46 3.93
N ILE A 59 9.22 13.32 3.31
CA ILE A 59 7.91 13.08 2.68
C ILE A 59 6.96 12.41 3.68
N ILE A 60 7.48 11.50 4.51
CA ILE A 60 6.67 10.69 5.43
C ILE A 60 6.71 11.24 6.86
N THR A 61 5.53 11.25 7.49
CA THR A 61 5.35 11.48 8.93
C THR A 61 4.72 10.24 9.57
N GLU A 62 5.34 9.77 10.66
CA GLU A 62 4.79 8.81 11.63
C GLU A 62 4.26 7.51 11.01
N VAL A 63 5.17 6.57 10.74
CA VAL A 63 4.78 5.21 10.34
C VAL A 63 4.35 4.42 11.58
N THR A 64 3.12 3.92 11.57
CA THR A 64 2.54 3.10 12.63
C THR A 64 2.28 1.69 12.10
N ASP A 65 2.78 0.68 12.81
CA ASP A 65 2.45 -0.73 12.56
C ASP A 65 1.12 -1.08 13.22
N LEU A 66 0.13 -1.46 12.40
CA LEU A 66 -1.23 -1.76 12.83
C LEU A 66 -1.41 -3.22 13.29
N ASP A 67 -0.44 -4.10 13.05
CA ASP A 67 -0.42 -5.50 13.54
C ASP A 67 0.97 -5.88 14.08
N ILE A 68 1.46 -5.11 15.07
CA ILE A 68 2.80 -5.28 15.65
C ILE A 68 3.07 -6.68 16.23
N LEU A 69 2.02 -7.38 16.66
CA LEU A 69 2.12 -8.72 17.23
C LEU A 69 2.00 -9.82 16.16
N ALA A 70 1.77 -9.46 14.89
CA ALA A 70 1.56 -10.36 13.76
C ALA A 70 0.51 -11.45 14.04
N GLN A 71 -0.52 -11.14 14.84
CA GLN A 71 -1.43 -12.15 15.37
C GLN A 71 -2.53 -12.54 14.37
N GLN A 72 -2.82 -11.69 13.39
CA GLN A 72 -3.90 -11.92 12.41
C GLN A 72 -3.46 -11.87 10.94
N VAL A 73 -2.15 -11.80 10.75
CA VAL A 73 -1.39 -12.10 9.54
C VAL A 73 -0.93 -10.88 8.75
N ARG A 74 0.37 -10.60 8.96
CA ARG A 74 1.36 -9.98 8.04
C ARG A 74 1.05 -8.53 7.63
N PRO A 75 2.09 -7.71 7.38
CA PRO A 75 2.09 -6.39 7.99
C PRO A 75 1.08 -5.42 7.38
N LEU A 76 0.56 -4.60 8.27
CA LEU A 76 -0.29 -3.47 7.97
C LEU A 76 0.42 -2.25 8.53
N ALA A 77 0.85 -1.34 7.67
CA ALA A 77 1.47 -0.09 8.10
C ALA A 77 0.61 1.09 7.66
N THR A 78 0.52 2.12 8.48
CA THR A 78 -0.09 3.39 8.09
C THR A 78 0.86 4.54 8.30
N PHE A 79 0.87 5.50 7.39
CA PHE A 79 1.66 6.72 7.51
C PHE A 79 1.00 7.87 6.77
N THR A 80 1.40 9.10 7.08
CA THR A 80 0.90 10.30 6.38
C THR A 80 2.01 10.91 5.55
N THR A 81 1.65 11.37 4.37
CA THR A 81 2.55 12.06 3.43
C THR A 81 2.50 13.57 3.65
N ARG A 82 3.49 14.30 3.11
CA ARG A 82 3.54 15.76 3.15
C ARG A 82 2.27 16.43 2.59
N ASP A 83 1.59 15.79 1.64
CA ASP A 83 0.33 16.26 1.06
C ASP A 83 -0.91 15.87 1.87
N ASN A 84 -0.72 15.47 3.13
CA ASN A 84 -1.77 15.01 4.03
C ASN A 84 -2.62 13.88 3.42
N VAL A 85 -1.99 12.99 2.64
CA VAL A 85 -2.58 11.71 2.23
C VAL A 85 -2.11 10.66 3.22
N ARG A 86 -3.05 9.97 3.85
CA ARG A 86 -2.76 8.75 4.60
C ARG A 86 -2.56 7.60 3.62
N VAL A 87 -1.54 6.81 3.83
CA VAL A 87 -1.30 5.56 3.10
C VAL A 87 -1.43 4.42 4.09
N VAL A 88 -2.31 3.47 3.80
CA VAL A 88 -2.41 2.17 4.48
C VAL A 88 -1.79 1.14 3.55
N PHE A 89 -0.60 0.66 3.91
CA PHE A 89 0.17 -0.32 3.16
C PHE A 89 -0.07 -1.71 3.73
N VAL A 90 -0.51 -2.65 2.89
CA VAL A 90 -0.96 -3.99 3.30
C VAL A 90 -0.18 -5.13 2.66
N HIS A 91 -0.01 -6.23 3.40
CA HIS A 91 0.42 -7.52 2.85
C HIS A 91 -0.25 -8.66 3.62
N LEU A 92 -1.41 -9.09 3.13
CA LEU A 92 -2.30 -10.00 3.85
C LEU A 92 -1.90 -11.47 3.68
N LYS A 93 -2.48 -12.39 4.47
CA LYS A 93 -2.16 -13.83 4.34
C LYS A 93 -2.53 -14.41 2.97
N SER A 94 -1.59 -15.10 2.35
CA SER A 94 -1.90 -15.99 1.22
C SER A 94 -2.54 -17.31 1.66
N GLY A 95 -3.42 -17.87 0.82
CA GLY A 95 -4.00 -19.20 1.03
C GLY A 95 -5.15 -19.29 2.05
N ASN A 96 -5.43 -18.25 2.86
CA ASN A 96 -6.59 -18.23 3.77
C ASN A 96 -7.36 -16.90 3.67
N VAL A 97 -8.50 -16.94 2.97
CA VAL A 97 -9.39 -15.79 2.73
C VAL A 97 -9.88 -15.20 4.04
N THR A 98 -10.33 -16.04 4.98
CA THR A 98 -10.89 -15.59 6.26
C THR A 98 -9.89 -14.76 7.06
N TYR A 99 -8.63 -15.20 7.12
CA TYR A 99 -7.60 -14.46 7.84
C TYR A 99 -7.23 -13.16 7.12
N ALA A 100 -7.12 -13.17 5.79
CA ALA A 100 -6.88 -11.95 5.03
C ALA A 100 -8.01 -10.92 5.26
N THR A 101 -9.28 -11.35 5.22
CA THR A 101 -10.44 -10.50 5.51
C THR A 101 -10.44 -9.98 6.95
N GLN A 102 -10.13 -10.82 7.94
CA GLN A 102 -10.07 -10.40 9.34
C GLN A 102 -8.99 -9.33 9.57
N ALA A 103 -7.81 -9.50 8.99
CA ALA A 103 -6.73 -8.52 9.04
C ALA A 103 -7.14 -7.20 8.38
N LEU A 104 -7.75 -7.24 7.20
CA LEU A 104 -8.26 -6.04 6.54
C LEU A 104 -9.31 -5.32 7.41
N ASN A 105 -10.22 -6.07 8.03
CA ASN A 105 -11.25 -5.51 8.92
C ASN A 105 -10.64 -4.90 10.19
N ALA A 106 -9.59 -5.50 10.74
CA ALA A 106 -8.84 -4.93 11.85
C ALA A 106 -8.16 -3.61 11.44
N ALA A 107 -7.57 -3.53 10.25
CA ALA A 107 -7.03 -2.30 9.70
C ALA A 107 -8.12 -1.22 9.53
N VAL A 108 -9.26 -1.59 8.93
CA VAL A 108 -10.43 -0.69 8.79
C VAL A 108 -10.88 -0.17 10.14
N ASN A 109 -11.00 -1.04 11.16
CA ASN A 109 -11.36 -0.66 12.52
C ASN A 109 -10.35 0.27 13.17
N ALA A 110 -9.06 -0.05 13.07
CA ALA A 110 -7.99 0.78 13.64
C ALA A 110 -8.00 2.15 13.00
N ILE A 111 -8.09 2.19 11.67
CA ILE A 111 -8.19 3.43 10.89
C ILE A 111 -9.41 4.20 11.40
N ILE A 112 -10.64 3.74 11.26
CA ILE A 112 -11.83 4.53 11.65
C ILE A 112 -11.99 4.82 13.16
N ASP A 113 -11.18 4.21 14.03
CA ASP A 113 -11.17 4.53 15.46
C ASP A 113 -10.65 5.96 15.68
N GLN A 114 -11.58 6.83 16.07
CA GLN A 114 -11.35 8.24 16.35
C GLN A 114 -10.33 8.47 17.47
N ARG A 115 -10.16 7.50 18.38
CA ARG A 115 -9.19 7.60 19.49
C ARG A 115 -7.76 7.38 19.02
N GLN A 116 -7.57 6.61 17.96
CA GLN A 116 -6.24 6.26 17.46
C GLN A 116 -5.78 7.23 16.36
N PHE A 117 -6.70 7.67 15.49
CA PHE A 117 -6.31 8.43 14.30
C PHE A 117 -7.24 9.61 13.92
N GLY A 118 -8.09 10.10 14.84
CA GLY A 118 -8.93 11.30 14.65
C GLY A 118 -10.12 11.12 13.70
N TYR A 119 -10.97 12.14 13.51
CA TYR A 119 -12.22 12.08 12.73
C TYR A 119 -11.97 11.88 11.22
N GLN A 120 -12.49 10.78 10.64
CA GLN A 120 -11.96 10.21 9.39
C GLN A 120 -12.80 10.34 8.13
N SER A 121 -14.06 10.80 8.21
CA SER A 121 -14.89 10.85 7.00
C SER A 121 -14.33 11.78 5.91
N MET A 122 -13.33 12.61 6.23
CA MET A 122 -12.71 13.55 5.29
C MET A 122 -11.22 13.32 5.01
N GLN A 123 -10.47 12.48 5.74
CA GLN A 123 -9.04 12.37 5.45
C GLN A 123 -8.79 11.50 4.21
N LYS A 124 -8.10 12.07 3.22
CA LYS A 124 -7.65 11.37 2.00
C LYS A 124 -6.81 10.17 2.38
N THR A 125 -7.31 8.97 2.09
CA THR A 125 -6.65 7.73 2.44
C THR A 125 -6.49 6.85 1.20
N LEU A 126 -5.28 6.38 0.98
CA LEU A 126 -4.91 5.44 -0.06
C LEU A 126 -4.62 4.09 0.60
N TRP A 127 -5.27 3.03 0.14
CA TRP A 127 -5.03 1.66 0.59
C TRP A 127 -4.32 0.94 -0.53
N ILE A 128 -3.12 0.41 -0.28
CA ILE A 128 -2.30 -0.20 -1.32
C ILE A 128 -1.66 -1.47 -0.79
N GLY A 129 -1.48 -2.48 -1.64
CA GLY A 129 -0.68 -3.64 -1.28
C GLY A 129 -1.22 -4.95 -1.85
N ASP A 130 -0.73 -6.06 -1.29
CA ASP A 130 -1.21 -7.40 -1.57
C ASP A 130 -2.35 -7.70 -0.60
N PHE A 131 -3.57 -7.60 -1.12
CA PHE A 131 -4.80 -7.93 -0.40
C PHE A 131 -5.06 -9.44 -0.41
N ASN A 132 -4.24 -10.21 -1.12
CA ASN A 132 -4.47 -11.61 -1.44
C ASN A 132 -5.91 -11.79 -1.92
N ARG A 133 -6.69 -12.60 -1.21
CA ARG A 133 -8.11 -12.84 -1.54
C ARG A 133 -9.06 -12.26 -0.50
N ALA A 134 -8.63 -11.24 0.25
CA ALA A 134 -9.48 -10.59 1.25
C ALA A 134 -10.77 -10.05 0.63
N ASP A 135 -11.88 -10.19 1.36
CA ASP A 135 -13.14 -9.53 1.07
C ASP A 135 -13.05 -8.06 1.50
N ASP A 136 -13.31 -7.16 0.55
CA ASP A 136 -13.17 -5.71 0.71
C ASP A 136 -14.50 -5.00 1.05
N SER A 137 -15.55 -5.77 1.35
CA SER A 137 -16.89 -5.24 1.63
C SER A 137 -16.90 -4.23 2.78
N GLU A 138 -16.19 -4.49 3.88
CA GLU A 138 -16.10 -3.56 5.01
C GLU A 138 -15.31 -2.30 4.68
N LEU A 139 -14.23 -2.42 3.89
CA LEU A 139 -13.45 -1.28 3.42
C LEU A 139 -14.32 -0.35 2.57
N LYS A 140 -15.08 -0.90 1.61
CA LYS A 140 -16.05 -0.14 0.80
C LYS A 140 -17.16 0.47 1.65
N ARG A 141 -17.79 -0.32 2.53
CA ARG A 141 -18.95 0.10 3.32
C ARG A 141 -18.61 1.15 4.38
N ARG A 142 -17.50 1.00 5.10
CA ARG A 142 -17.16 1.84 6.27
C ARG A 142 -16.23 2.99 5.94
N CYS A 143 -15.36 2.83 4.95
CA CYS A 143 -14.46 3.91 4.52
C CYS A 143 -14.96 4.61 3.26
N GLY A 144 -15.98 4.09 2.56
CA GLY A 144 -16.41 4.64 1.26
C GLY A 144 -15.33 4.45 0.19
N ALA A 145 -14.52 3.40 0.31
CA ALA A 145 -13.37 3.19 -0.56
C ALA A 145 -13.79 2.83 -1.98
N GLN A 146 -13.15 3.49 -2.96
CA GLN A 146 -13.31 3.23 -4.38
C GLN A 146 -12.08 2.50 -4.91
N VAL A 147 -12.29 1.45 -5.71
CA VAL A 147 -11.21 0.72 -6.36
C VAL A 147 -10.59 1.60 -7.45
N LEU A 148 -9.28 1.83 -7.37
CA LEU A 148 -8.50 2.48 -8.43
C LEU A 148 -7.75 1.46 -9.28
N PHE A 149 -7.37 0.33 -8.67
CA PHE A 149 -6.71 -0.78 -9.36
C PHE A 149 -7.03 -2.09 -8.65
N ALA A 150 -7.24 -3.14 -9.43
CA ALA A 150 -7.36 -4.52 -9.00
C ALA A 150 -6.70 -5.39 -10.09
N GLY A 151 -5.72 -6.20 -9.71
CA GLY A 151 -5.00 -7.07 -10.62
C GLY A 151 -3.85 -7.80 -9.93
N GLY A 152 -2.98 -8.43 -10.72
CA GLY A 152 -1.89 -9.27 -10.20
C GLY A 152 -2.39 -10.58 -9.58
N GLY A 153 -1.72 -11.69 -9.88
CA GLY A 153 -2.08 -13.01 -9.38
C GLY A 153 -2.16 -14.04 -10.50
N TYR A 154 -2.35 -15.31 -10.14
CA TYR A 154 -2.70 -16.32 -11.13
C TYR A 154 -4.06 -15.99 -11.77
N TYR A 155 -4.18 -16.27 -13.07
CA TYR A 155 -5.36 -16.05 -13.92
C TYR A 155 -6.67 -16.00 -13.10
N GLU A 156 -7.33 -14.84 -13.08
CA GLU A 156 -8.60 -14.49 -12.40
C GLU A 156 -8.55 -13.96 -10.96
N TRP A 157 -7.39 -13.90 -10.30
CA TRP A 157 -7.31 -13.28 -8.96
C TRP A 157 -6.78 -11.86 -9.03
N ASP A 158 -7.45 -10.94 -8.30
CA ASP A 158 -6.96 -9.60 -8.02
C ASP A 158 -6.29 -9.60 -6.64
N LEU A 159 -5.01 -9.97 -6.58
CA LEU A 159 -4.24 -10.03 -5.34
C LEU A 159 -3.75 -8.63 -4.94
N ASP A 160 -3.22 -7.89 -5.91
CA ASP A 160 -2.73 -6.53 -5.71
C ASP A 160 -3.84 -5.52 -5.98
N ARG A 161 -4.10 -4.64 -5.00
CA ARG A 161 -5.20 -3.67 -5.12
C ARG A 161 -4.80 -2.30 -4.63
N VAL A 162 -5.44 -1.29 -5.20
CA VAL A 162 -5.34 0.10 -4.77
C VAL A 162 -6.75 0.67 -4.60
N TYR A 163 -7.01 1.25 -3.44
CA TYR A 163 -8.27 1.95 -3.15
C TYR A 163 -8.01 3.38 -2.69
N ALA A 164 -8.95 4.27 -3.00
CA ALA A 164 -9.02 5.61 -2.44
C ALA A 164 -10.29 5.78 -1.59
N SER A 165 -10.15 6.36 -0.40
CA SER A 165 -11.25 6.72 0.50
C SER A 165 -11.06 8.12 1.09
N GLY A 166 -12.11 8.70 1.66
CA GLY A 166 -12.09 10.06 2.23
C GLY A 166 -12.29 11.18 1.18
N ASP A 167 -11.96 12.43 1.53
CA ASP A 167 -12.27 13.61 0.70
C ASP A 167 -11.13 13.99 -0.25
N TRP A 168 -11.20 13.51 -1.49
CA TRP A 168 -10.20 13.78 -2.53
C TRP A 168 -10.47 15.07 -3.33
N ARG A 169 -11.36 15.97 -2.90
CA ARG A 169 -11.58 17.23 -3.61
C ARG A 169 -10.28 18.03 -3.75
N GLY A 170 -10.01 18.52 -4.96
CA GLY A 170 -8.77 19.22 -5.27
C GLY A 170 -7.56 18.29 -5.48
N TYR A 171 -7.76 16.97 -5.60
CA TYR A 171 -6.72 16.00 -5.88
C TYR A 171 -7.15 14.97 -6.93
N GLY A 172 -6.23 14.60 -7.81
CA GLY A 172 -6.32 13.46 -8.71
C GLY A 172 -5.45 12.32 -8.20
N CYS A 173 -5.95 11.09 -8.33
CA CYS A 173 -5.17 9.88 -8.07
C CYS A 173 -5.26 8.98 -9.30
N THR A 174 -4.12 8.72 -9.95
CA THR A 174 -4.02 7.85 -11.12
C THR A 174 -3.15 6.65 -10.80
N VAL A 175 -3.51 5.50 -11.35
CA VAL A 175 -2.79 4.24 -11.15
C VAL A 175 -2.44 3.66 -12.51
N GLU A 176 -1.20 3.23 -12.65
CA GLU A 176 -0.69 2.58 -13.85
C GLU A 176 0.07 1.31 -13.48
N THR A 177 -0.13 0.25 -14.27
CA THR A 177 0.69 -0.94 -14.19
C THR A 177 2.07 -0.66 -14.78
N LYS A 178 3.09 -1.12 -14.09
CA LYS A 178 4.46 -1.09 -14.54
C LYS A 178 4.86 -2.52 -14.87
N SER A 179 4.74 -2.89 -16.15
CA SER A 179 5.16 -4.19 -16.67
C SER A 179 6.68 -4.17 -16.90
N PHE A 180 7.38 -5.17 -16.37
CA PHE A 180 8.83 -5.30 -16.54
C PHE A 180 9.19 -6.71 -16.97
N ALA A 181 10.17 -6.82 -17.86
CA ALA A 181 10.70 -8.12 -18.28
C ALA A 181 11.20 -8.92 -17.07
N GLY A 182 10.70 -10.16 -16.91
CA GLY A 182 11.10 -11.07 -15.84
C GLY A 182 10.25 -11.02 -14.56
N ALA A 183 9.25 -10.13 -14.47
CA ALA A 183 8.20 -10.26 -13.47
C ALA A 183 7.33 -11.48 -13.80
N ASP A 184 7.11 -12.37 -12.84
CA ASP A 184 6.14 -13.44 -13.03
C ASP A 184 4.72 -12.84 -13.05
N HIS A 185 3.75 -13.59 -13.55
CA HIS A 185 2.35 -13.10 -13.61
C HIS A 185 1.71 -12.94 -12.22
N ASN A 186 2.41 -13.29 -11.13
CA ASN A 186 1.83 -13.37 -9.79
C ASN A 186 1.67 -12.01 -9.13
N HIS A 187 2.57 -11.06 -9.39
CA HIS A 187 2.49 -9.71 -8.83
C HIS A 187 2.89 -8.65 -9.85
N VAL A 188 2.19 -7.52 -9.82
CA VAL A 188 2.39 -6.42 -10.78
C VAL A 188 2.98 -5.21 -10.05
N GLY A 189 4.01 -4.59 -10.64
CA GLY A 189 4.49 -3.30 -10.17
C GLY A 189 3.44 -2.22 -10.42
N ILE A 190 3.11 -1.42 -9.41
CA ILE A 190 2.04 -0.44 -9.48
C ILE A 190 2.61 0.96 -9.21
N GLY A 191 2.49 1.84 -10.20
CA GLY A 191 2.78 3.26 -10.07
C GLY A 191 1.51 4.02 -9.72
N ILE A 192 1.55 4.84 -8.67
CA ILE A 192 0.45 5.71 -8.26
C ILE A 192 0.94 7.15 -8.32
N ALA A 193 0.23 8.01 -9.04
CA ALA A 193 0.48 9.45 -9.05
C ALA A 193 -0.67 10.20 -8.38
N ILE A 194 -0.32 11.08 -7.43
CA ILE A 194 -1.25 11.94 -6.70
C ILE A 194 -0.87 13.39 -6.99
N ASP A 195 -1.79 14.13 -7.60
CA ASP A 195 -1.57 15.51 -8.02
C ASP A 195 -2.69 16.41 -7.50
N ARG A 196 -2.35 17.67 -7.17
CA ARG A 196 -3.39 18.67 -6.85
C ARG A 196 -4.10 19.05 -8.14
N THR A 197 -5.42 18.89 -8.16
CA THR A 197 -6.28 19.44 -9.20
C THR A 197 -6.70 20.84 -8.74
N GLY A 198 -6.46 21.85 -9.57
CA GLY A 198 -6.67 23.27 -9.26
C GLY A 198 -8.03 23.58 -8.63
#